data_AF-A0A2J7QXW9-F1
#
_entry.id   AF-A0A2J7QXW9-F1
#
_cell.length_a   1.000
_cell.length_b   1.000
_cell.length_c   1.000
_cell.angle_alpha   90.00
_cell.angle_beta   90.00
_cell.angle_gamma   90.00
#
_symmetry.space_group_name_H-M   'P 1'
#
loop_
_entity.id
_entity.type
_entity.pdbx_description
1 polymer ?
#
loop_
_entity_poly.entity_id
_entity_poly.type
_entity_poly.pdbx_seq_one_letter_code
_entity_poly.pdbx_strand_id
1 'polypeptide(L)'
;MLIDAKGDGTCVNILVLGKFIPEDKKLREDLHNKQMMWVLTQKINEREDKNFSRKCLLCRLQFKGCRADYLSHLSRLHNMQLGQPENLVFIDDLLNCIETRLESLHCLFCNKLFKNQTVLKEHMRKKQHKKINPKDTEFDKFYIINYLEMGKNWRQVKNEPDDDDDDDELSNAENSDRRVSVGNWSDWEEDEDKVENPVVCLFCERSSSFDEIQSHMNNAHGFDFTRISVDMDFYHQVKLVNYVRRQVYMGHCPYCDKILPNRRELLEHMSMESHFIVPQMQLWDQPEYFFPTYENDSFLCHLNDHQDDMAELHLSKKMEEDCHIGSC
;
A
#
# COMPACT_ATOMS: atom_id res chain seq x y z
N MET A 1 -18.08 25.48 -39.89
CA MET A 1 -17.20 26.12 -40.89
C MET A 1 -16.99 27.56 -40.47
N LEU A 2 -15.76 27.98 -40.20
CA LEU A 2 -15.43 29.40 -40.08
C LEU A 2 -14.86 29.84 -41.43
N ILE A 3 -15.56 30.76 -42.09
CA ILE A 3 -15.12 31.34 -43.35
C ILE A 3 -14.36 32.60 -42.99
N ASP A 4 -13.04 32.54 -43.03
CA ASP A 4 -12.21 33.73 -42.86
C ASP A 4 -12.01 34.37 -44.23
N ALA A 5 -12.72 35.46 -44.47
CA ALA A 5 -12.60 36.21 -45.72
C ALA A 5 -11.34 37.07 -45.66
N LYS A 6 -10.22 36.58 -46.20
CA LYS A 6 -9.13 37.49 -46.60
C LYS A 6 -9.62 38.34 -47.77
N GLY A 7 -9.27 39.62 -47.76
CA GLY A 7 -9.76 40.68 -48.66
C GLY A 7 -9.54 40.49 -50.18
N ASP A 8 -9.12 39.31 -50.63
CA ASP A 8 -8.82 38.98 -52.02
C ASP A 8 -9.81 37.93 -52.62
N GLY A 9 -10.92 37.64 -51.96
CA GLY A 9 -12.01 36.82 -52.52
C GLY A 9 -11.73 35.31 -52.64
N THR A 10 -10.54 34.84 -52.26
CA THR A 10 -10.24 33.41 -52.15
C THR A 10 -10.77 32.84 -50.84
N CYS A 11 -11.86 32.08 -50.92
CA CYS A 11 -12.37 31.29 -49.80
C CYS A 11 -11.39 30.14 -49.47
N VAL A 12 -10.58 30.30 -48.43
CA VAL A 12 -9.79 29.19 -47.89
C VAL A 12 -10.66 28.43 -46.90
N ASN A 13 -11.08 27.22 -47.26
CA ASN A 13 -11.76 26.32 -46.33
C ASN A 13 -10.74 25.82 -45.29
N ILE A 14 -10.73 26.46 -44.12
CA ILE A 14 -9.96 25.99 -42.97
C ILE A 14 -10.80 24.92 -42.25
N LEU A 15 -10.45 23.66 -42.46
CA LEU A 15 -11.01 22.54 -41.69
C LEU A 15 -10.36 22.52 -40.30
N VAL A 16 -11.03 23.12 -39.32
CA VAL A 16 -10.60 23.11 -37.92
C VAL A 16 -11.23 21.89 -37.23
N LEU A 17 -10.40 20.92 -36.83
CA LEU A 17 -10.80 19.80 -35.97
C LEU A 17 -11.02 20.32 -34.53
N GLY A 18 -12.19 20.89 -34.24
CA GLY A 18 -12.50 21.53 -32.97
C GLY A 18 -13.71 20.93 -32.26
N LYS A 19 -13.67 20.92 -30.91
CA LYS A 19 -14.77 20.48 -30.01
C LYS A 19 -16.12 21.20 -30.25
N PHE A 20 -16.12 22.25 -31.05
CA PHE A 20 -17.26 23.12 -31.35
C PHE A 20 -18.11 22.65 -32.55
N ILE A 21 -17.65 21.64 -33.31
CA ILE A 21 -18.42 21.05 -34.41
C ILE A 21 -19.18 19.83 -33.88
N PRO A 22 -20.52 19.82 -33.86
CA PRO A 22 -21.32 18.71 -33.32
C PRO A 22 -21.03 17.36 -34.00
N GLU A 23 -20.81 17.36 -35.32
CA GLU A 23 -20.50 16.15 -36.08
C GLU A 23 -19.13 15.57 -35.71
N ASP A 24 -18.13 16.43 -35.49
CA ASP A 24 -16.79 16.03 -35.04
C ASP A 24 -16.82 15.53 -33.58
N LYS A 25 -17.57 16.20 -32.70
CA LYS A 25 -17.79 15.76 -31.32
C LYS A 25 -18.40 14.35 -31.29
N LYS A 26 -19.49 14.15 -32.02
CA LYS A 26 -20.17 12.85 -32.11
C LYS A 26 -19.26 11.76 -32.68
N LEU A 27 -18.49 12.07 -33.73
CA LEU A 27 -17.54 11.12 -34.30
C LEU A 27 -16.45 10.72 -33.30
N ARG A 28 -15.90 11.67 -32.52
CA ARG A 28 -14.91 11.39 -31.49
C ARG A 28 -15.50 10.54 -30.36
N GLU A 29 -16.73 10.84 -29.93
CA GLU A 29 -17.46 10.04 -28.93
C GLU A 29 -17.70 8.61 -29.42
N ASP A 30 -18.15 8.44 -30.66
CA ASP A 30 -18.37 7.12 -31.25
C ASP A 30 -17.07 6.31 -31.37
N LEU A 31 -15.97 6.96 -31.77
CA LEU A 31 -14.65 6.32 -31.84
C LEU A 31 -14.11 5.94 -30.46
N HIS A 32 -14.28 6.83 -29.47
CA HIS A 32 -13.89 6.57 -28.10
C HIS A 32 -14.68 5.43 -27.49
N ASN A 33 -16.01 5.39 -27.68
CA ASN A 33 -16.85 4.31 -27.21
C ASN A 33 -16.45 2.97 -27.83
N LYS A 34 -16.17 2.93 -29.13
CA LYS A 34 -15.67 1.73 -29.81
C LYS A 34 -14.32 1.28 -29.22
N GLN A 35 -13.43 2.23 -28.95
CA GLN A 35 -12.14 1.94 -28.32
C GLN A 35 -12.34 1.40 -26.90
N MET A 36 -13.18 2.04 -26.08
CA MET A 36 -13.49 1.61 -24.73
C MET A 36 -14.08 0.19 -24.71
N MET A 37 -15.04 -0.11 -25.58
CA MET A 37 -15.61 -1.45 -25.70
C MET A 37 -14.54 -2.49 -26.08
N TRP A 38 -13.64 -2.14 -27.00
CA TRP A 38 -12.53 -3.02 -27.38
C TRP A 38 -11.59 -3.28 -26.20
N VAL A 39 -11.20 -2.26 -25.44
CA VAL A 39 -10.35 -2.38 -24.24
C VAL A 39 -11.03 -3.24 -23.17
N LEU A 40 -12.33 -3.03 -22.91
CA LEU A 40 -13.10 -3.85 -21.96
C LEU A 40 -13.17 -5.31 -22.38
N THR A 41 -13.36 -5.57 -23.67
CA THR A 41 -13.35 -6.93 -24.23
C THR A 41 -11.99 -7.59 -24.01
N GLN A 42 -10.89 -6.86 -24.23
CA GLN A 42 -9.54 -7.37 -23.97
C GLN A 42 -9.32 -7.68 -22.49
N LYS A 43 -9.77 -6.81 -21.58
CA LYS A 43 -9.71 -7.04 -20.13
C LYS A 43 -10.41 -8.33 -19.71
N ILE A 44 -11.61 -8.59 -20.25
CA ILE A 44 -12.37 -9.82 -19.96
C ILE A 44 -11.59 -11.04 -20.47
N ASN A 45 -11.11 -10.99 -21.71
CA ASN A 45 -10.32 -12.08 -22.29
C ASN A 45 -9.06 -12.39 -21.46
N GLU A 46 -8.32 -11.36 -21.02
CA GLU A 46 -7.12 -11.53 -20.20
C GLU A 46 -7.40 -12.15 -18.82
N ARG A 47 -8.59 -11.89 -18.26
CA ARG A 47 -9.07 -12.46 -16.99
C ARG A 47 -9.51 -13.91 -17.12
N GLU A 48 -10.22 -14.24 -18.21
CA GLU A 48 -10.73 -15.59 -18.45
C GLU A 48 -9.65 -16.54 -18.99
N ASP A 49 -8.58 -16.01 -19.58
CA ASP A 49 -7.47 -16.79 -20.11
C ASP A 49 -6.63 -17.44 -19.00
N LYS A 50 -6.71 -18.78 -18.96
CA LYS A 50 -5.97 -19.66 -18.03
C LYS A 50 -4.70 -20.25 -18.63
N ASN A 51 -4.41 -19.96 -19.90
CA ASN A 51 -3.24 -20.48 -20.62
C ASN A 51 -2.01 -19.58 -20.46
N PHE A 52 -2.06 -18.57 -19.59
CA PHE A 52 -0.94 -17.69 -19.35
C PHE A 52 0.21 -18.48 -18.70
N SER A 53 1.42 -18.37 -19.29
CA SER A 53 2.64 -18.89 -18.70
C SER A 53 3.79 -17.92 -18.89
N ARG A 54 4.41 -17.53 -17.78
CA ARG A 54 5.57 -16.63 -17.78
C ARG A 54 6.48 -16.88 -16.58
N LYS A 55 7.78 -16.65 -16.74
CA LYS A 55 8.73 -16.57 -15.63
C LYS A 55 8.54 -15.25 -14.87
N CYS A 56 8.80 -15.24 -13.57
CA CYS A 56 8.84 -13.98 -12.81
C CYS A 56 10.01 -13.11 -13.28
N LEU A 57 9.81 -11.80 -13.31
CA LEU A 57 10.84 -10.82 -13.68
C LEU A 57 11.95 -10.66 -12.62
N LEU A 58 11.64 -11.02 -11.37
CA LEU A 58 12.51 -10.74 -10.22
C LEU A 58 13.08 -12.01 -9.56
N CYS A 59 12.32 -13.12 -9.56
CA CYS A 59 12.72 -14.40 -8.99
C CYS A 59 12.76 -15.54 -10.03
N ARG A 60 13.03 -16.78 -9.57
CA ARG A 60 13.14 -17.98 -10.42
C ARG A 60 11.84 -18.77 -10.56
N LEU A 61 10.73 -18.26 -10.02
CA LEU A 61 9.44 -18.93 -10.08
C LEU A 61 8.85 -18.83 -11.48
N GLN A 62 8.23 -19.92 -11.92
CA GLN A 62 7.50 -20.01 -13.17
C GLN A 62 6.00 -20.08 -12.86
N PHE A 63 5.23 -19.23 -13.53
CA PHE A 63 3.78 -19.16 -13.36
C PHE A 63 3.08 -19.81 -14.55
N LYS A 64 1.99 -20.52 -14.23
CA LYS A 64 1.04 -21.12 -15.17
C LYS A 64 -0.35 -20.96 -14.58
N GLY A 65 -1.31 -20.45 -15.34
CA GLY A 65 -2.67 -20.23 -14.86
C GLY A 65 -3.17 -18.83 -15.20
N CYS A 66 -3.70 -18.10 -14.21
CA CYS A 66 -4.29 -16.78 -14.40
C CYS A 66 -3.24 -15.66 -14.30
N ARG A 67 -3.42 -14.59 -15.08
CA ARG A 67 -2.59 -13.37 -14.99
C ARG A 67 -2.72 -12.66 -13.64
N ALA A 68 -3.89 -12.74 -13.00
CA ALA A 68 -4.12 -12.17 -11.67
C ALA A 68 -3.19 -12.77 -10.61
N ASP A 69 -2.94 -14.07 -10.64
CA ASP A 69 -2.03 -14.76 -9.72
C ASP A 69 -0.58 -14.32 -9.91
N TYR A 70 -0.20 -14.03 -11.15
CA TYR A 70 1.11 -13.48 -11.46
C TYR A 70 1.29 -12.06 -10.91
N LEU A 71 0.27 -11.20 -11.05
CA LEU A 71 0.28 -9.85 -10.51
C LEU A 71 0.27 -9.85 -8.98
N SER A 72 -0.52 -10.73 -8.35
CA SER A 72 -0.55 -10.88 -6.88
C SER A 72 0.77 -11.42 -6.34
N HIS A 73 1.46 -12.28 -7.09
CA HIS A 73 2.83 -12.69 -6.75
C HIS A 73 3.81 -11.51 -6.76
N LEU A 74 3.77 -10.67 -7.81
CA LEU A 74 4.63 -9.49 -7.92
C LEU A 74 4.37 -8.48 -6.80
N SER A 75 3.11 -8.26 -6.43
CA SER A 75 2.76 -7.37 -5.32
C SER A 75 3.16 -7.98 -3.97
N ARG A 76 2.84 -9.25 -3.70
CA ARG A 76 3.03 -9.84 -2.37
C ARG A 76 4.49 -10.20 -2.07
N LEU A 77 5.19 -10.86 -3.00
CA LEU A 77 6.56 -11.34 -2.75
C LEU A 77 7.64 -10.34 -3.15
N HIS A 78 7.31 -9.38 -4.01
CA HIS A 78 8.29 -8.40 -4.48
C HIS A 78 7.93 -6.95 -4.14
N ASN A 79 6.77 -6.71 -3.50
CA ASN A 79 6.19 -5.38 -3.26
C ASN A 79 6.18 -4.51 -4.52
N MET A 80 6.12 -5.11 -5.71
CA MET A 80 6.06 -4.39 -6.98
C MET A 80 4.60 -4.00 -7.24
N GLN A 81 4.32 -2.71 -7.12
CA GLN A 81 2.97 -2.16 -7.21
C GLN A 81 2.75 -1.62 -8.63
N LEU A 82 2.12 -2.44 -9.47
CA LEU A 82 1.72 -2.07 -10.83
C LEU A 82 0.30 -1.47 -10.88
N GLY A 83 -0.51 -1.71 -9.85
CA GLY A 83 -1.93 -1.38 -9.78
C GLY A 83 -2.74 -2.62 -9.38
N GLN A 84 -4.02 -2.42 -9.08
CA GLN A 84 -4.93 -3.55 -8.88
C GLN A 84 -5.06 -4.34 -10.19
N PRO A 85 -5.10 -5.69 -10.17
CA PRO A 85 -5.33 -6.51 -11.37
C PRO A 85 -6.59 -6.12 -12.13
N GLU A 86 -7.54 -5.49 -11.44
CA GLU A 86 -8.78 -5.00 -12.01
C GLU A 86 -8.63 -3.77 -12.88
N ASN A 87 -7.65 -2.95 -12.60
CA ASN A 87 -7.48 -1.66 -13.27
C ASN A 87 -6.46 -1.73 -14.41
N LEU A 88 -5.90 -2.92 -14.66
CA LEU A 88 -4.90 -3.15 -15.69
C LEU A 88 -5.50 -3.78 -16.94
N VAL A 89 -5.00 -3.34 -18.09
CA VAL A 89 -5.34 -3.84 -19.42
C VAL A 89 -4.06 -3.99 -20.24
N PHE A 90 -4.05 -4.94 -21.19
CA PHE A 90 -2.84 -5.27 -21.97
C PHE A 90 -1.69 -5.70 -21.07
N ILE A 91 -1.99 -6.64 -20.17
CA ILE A 91 -1.06 -7.13 -19.14
C ILE A 91 0.21 -7.70 -19.79
N ASP A 92 0.06 -8.44 -20.90
CA ASP A 92 1.21 -9.07 -21.57
C ASP A 92 2.20 -8.00 -22.09
N ASP A 93 1.67 -6.93 -22.69
CA ASP A 93 2.45 -5.80 -23.19
C ASP A 93 3.05 -4.97 -22.05
N LEU A 94 2.31 -4.76 -20.96
CA LEU A 94 2.82 -4.11 -19.75
C LEU A 94 4.05 -4.84 -19.21
N LEU A 95 3.93 -6.16 -19.07
CA LEU A 95 5.01 -7.01 -18.59
C LEU A 95 6.21 -7.02 -19.55
N ASN A 96 5.98 -6.99 -20.87
CA ASN A 96 7.04 -6.85 -21.87
C ASN A 96 7.78 -5.50 -21.76
N CYS A 97 7.05 -4.41 -21.57
CA CYS A 97 7.62 -3.08 -21.35
C CYS A 97 8.47 -3.05 -20.07
N ILE A 98 7.98 -3.65 -18.98
CA ILE A 98 8.73 -3.73 -17.73
C ILE A 98 9.99 -4.60 -17.90
N GLU A 99 9.88 -5.76 -18.53
CA GLU A 99 11.03 -6.65 -18.79
C GLU A 99 12.11 -5.92 -19.58
N THR A 100 11.74 -5.24 -20.67
CA THR A 100 12.66 -4.46 -21.52
C THR A 100 13.36 -3.34 -20.72
N ARG A 101 12.64 -2.65 -19.83
CA ARG A 101 13.22 -1.62 -18.97
C ARG A 101 14.18 -2.19 -17.93
N LEU A 102 13.88 -3.35 -17.36
CA LEU A 102 14.77 -4.03 -16.43
C LEU A 102 16.01 -4.60 -17.12
N GLU A 103 15.88 -5.10 -18.36
CA GLU A 103 17.00 -5.59 -19.19
C GLU A 103 17.94 -4.46 -19.63
N SER A 104 17.38 -3.29 -19.96
CA SER A 104 18.16 -2.07 -20.24
C SER A 104 18.73 -1.39 -18.99
N LEU A 105 18.57 -2.02 -17.81
CA LEU A 105 19.10 -1.57 -16.53
C LEU A 105 18.55 -0.22 -16.06
N HIS A 106 17.34 0.13 -16.48
CA HIS A 106 16.63 1.34 -16.04
C HIS A 106 15.73 1.05 -14.85
N CYS A 107 15.73 1.93 -13.85
CA CYS A 107 14.77 1.88 -12.75
C CYS A 107 13.40 2.40 -13.18
N LEU A 108 12.35 1.61 -12.94
CA LEU A 108 10.95 1.91 -13.32
C LEU A 108 10.38 3.19 -12.68
N PHE A 109 10.93 3.63 -11.55
CA PHE A 109 10.44 4.81 -10.82
C PHE A 109 11.27 6.06 -11.11
N CYS A 110 12.60 5.97 -11.04
CA CYS A 110 13.47 7.15 -11.17
C CYS A 110 14.13 7.29 -12.54
N ASN A 111 13.89 6.36 -13.46
CA ASN A 111 14.46 6.31 -14.81
C ASN A 111 16.00 6.37 -14.86
N LYS A 112 16.70 6.11 -13.74
CA LYS A 112 18.16 6.07 -13.69
C LYS A 112 18.68 4.76 -14.28
N LEU A 113 19.80 4.86 -14.99
CA LEU A 113 20.51 3.75 -15.62
C LEU A 113 21.58 3.21 -14.67
N PHE A 114 21.66 1.89 -14.54
CA PHE A 114 22.58 1.20 -13.63
C PHE A 114 23.58 0.33 -14.39
N LYS A 115 24.73 0.06 -13.77
CA LYS A 115 25.81 -0.72 -14.39
C LYS A 115 25.48 -2.22 -14.50
N ASN A 116 24.81 -2.77 -13.49
CA ASN A 116 24.51 -4.20 -13.38
C ASN A 116 23.11 -4.42 -12.78
N GLN A 117 22.49 -5.55 -13.13
CA GLN A 117 21.16 -5.94 -12.63
C GLN A 117 21.13 -6.09 -11.09
N THR A 118 22.23 -6.51 -10.48
CA THR A 118 22.36 -6.61 -9.01
C THR A 118 22.26 -5.25 -8.32
N VAL A 119 22.95 -4.25 -8.87
CA VAL A 119 22.94 -2.87 -8.35
C VAL A 119 21.56 -2.23 -8.55
N LEU A 120 20.90 -2.49 -9.69
CA LEU A 120 19.54 -2.04 -9.93
C LEU A 120 18.55 -2.65 -8.93
N LYS A 121 18.61 -3.97 -8.70
CA LYS A 121 17.75 -4.67 -7.74
C LYS A 121 17.96 -4.15 -6.32
N GLU A 122 19.22 -3.96 -5.91
CA GLU A 122 19.57 -3.40 -4.61
C GLU A 122 19.08 -1.96 -4.45
N HIS A 123 19.23 -1.14 -5.50
CA HIS A 123 18.70 0.23 -5.52
C HIS A 123 17.19 0.26 -5.34
N MET A 124 16.44 -0.55 -6.10
CA MET A 124 14.98 -0.62 -6.02
C MET A 124 14.51 -1.09 -4.64
N ARG A 125 15.24 -2.02 -4.01
CA ARG A 125 14.97 -2.48 -2.65
C ARG A 125 15.23 -1.40 -1.60
N LYS A 126 16.42 -0.78 -1.61
CA LYS A 126 16.83 0.24 -0.61
C LYS A 126 15.99 1.51 -0.69
N LYS A 127 15.61 1.96 -1.89
CA LYS A 127 14.83 3.18 -2.09
C LYS A 127 13.33 2.96 -2.21
N GLN A 128 12.85 1.72 -2.07
CA GLN A 128 11.45 1.34 -2.31
C GLN A 128 10.91 1.85 -3.66
N HIS A 129 11.76 1.90 -4.69
CA HIS A 129 11.38 2.25 -6.07
C HIS A 129 10.69 1.06 -6.75
N LYS A 130 9.60 0.60 -6.14
CA LYS A 130 8.84 -0.58 -6.57
C LYS A 130 7.51 -0.23 -7.25
N LYS A 131 7.21 1.07 -7.34
CA LYS A 131 6.10 1.64 -8.12
C LYS A 131 6.60 2.05 -9.51
N ILE A 132 5.72 2.02 -10.50
CA ILE A 132 5.97 2.70 -11.78
C ILE A 132 6.02 4.21 -11.52
N ASN A 133 6.90 4.92 -12.21
CA ASN A 133 6.99 6.38 -12.14
C ASN A 133 5.63 7.01 -12.46
N PRO A 134 5.00 7.72 -11.53
CA PRO A 134 3.70 8.37 -11.76
C PRO A 134 3.75 9.50 -12.77
N LYS A 135 4.93 9.90 -13.26
CA LYS A 135 5.08 10.95 -14.29
C LYS A 135 5.21 10.37 -15.70
N ASP A 136 5.47 9.06 -15.81
CA ASP A 136 5.74 8.42 -17.08
C ASP A 136 4.45 8.10 -17.84
N THR A 137 4.24 8.77 -18.97
CA THR A 137 3.02 8.63 -19.77
C THR A 137 3.00 7.35 -20.61
N GLU A 138 4.15 6.66 -20.76
CA GLU A 138 4.21 5.44 -21.56
C GLU A 138 3.38 4.32 -20.93
N PHE A 139 3.25 4.32 -19.60
CA PHE A 139 2.48 3.33 -18.87
C PHE A 139 1.00 3.66 -18.73
N ASP A 140 0.59 4.90 -19.01
CA ASP A 140 -0.80 5.32 -18.86
C ASP A 140 -1.74 4.44 -19.73
N LYS A 141 -1.29 3.98 -20.90
CA LYS A 141 -2.08 3.10 -21.78
C LYS A 141 -2.48 1.75 -21.15
N PHE A 142 -1.85 1.32 -20.06
CA PHE A 142 -2.16 0.05 -19.40
C PHE A 142 -3.22 0.18 -18.30
N TYR A 143 -3.67 1.39 -17.99
CA TYR A 143 -4.67 1.64 -16.96
C TYR A 143 -6.03 1.90 -17.58
N ILE A 144 -7.04 1.13 -17.15
CA ILE A 144 -8.39 1.21 -17.70
C ILE A 144 -9.04 2.60 -17.52
N ILE A 145 -8.70 3.29 -16.43
CA ILE A 145 -9.22 4.62 -16.08
C ILE A 145 -8.98 5.62 -17.23
N ASN A 146 -7.86 5.50 -17.96
CA ASN A 146 -7.53 6.38 -19.08
C ASN A 146 -8.41 6.19 -20.33
N TYR A 147 -9.30 5.18 -20.32
CA TYR A 147 -10.23 4.90 -21.41
C TYR A 147 -11.69 5.16 -21.03
N LEU A 148 -11.99 5.51 -19.77
CA LEU A 148 -13.36 5.74 -19.30
C LEU A 148 -13.88 7.14 -19.63
N GLU A 149 -13.00 8.15 -19.57
CA GLU A 149 -13.39 9.55 -19.80
C GLU A 149 -12.57 10.18 -20.94
N MET A 150 -13.27 10.77 -21.90
CA MET A 150 -12.65 11.45 -23.04
C MET A 150 -11.82 12.65 -22.61
N GLY A 151 -10.50 12.49 -22.67
CA GLY A 151 -9.55 13.59 -22.46
C GLY A 151 -9.17 13.83 -21.00
N LYS A 152 -9.53 12.92 -20.09
CA LYS A 152 -9.02 12.90 -18.72
C LYS A 152 -8.09 11.70 -18.53
N ASN A 153 -6.93 11.94 -17.93
CA ASN A 153 -6.03 10.88 -17.47
C ASN A 153 -6.35 10.54 -16.01
N TRP A 154 -5.95 9.36 -15.55
CA TRP A 154 -6.08 8.89 -14.16
C TRP A 154 -5.51 9.89 -13.14
N ARG A 155 -4.51 10.69 -13.54
CA ARG A 155 -3.93 11.76 -12.73
C ARG A 155 -4.83 12.98 -12.57
N GLN A 156 -5.68 13.25 -13.56
CA GLN A 156 -6.63 14.36 -13.56
C GLN A 156 -7.90 13.97 -12.81
N VAL A 157 -8.39 12.74 -13.03
CA VAL A 157 -9.54 12.17 -12.28
C VAL A 157 -9.27 12.12 -10.77
N LYS A 158 -8.03 11.82 -10.35
CA LYS A 158 -7.65 11.79 -8.93
C LYS A 158 -7.63 13.18 -8.25
N ASN A 159 -7.53 14.26 -9.02
CA ASN A 159 -7.34 15.62 -8.50
C ASN A 159 -8.60 16.49 -8.62
N GLU A 160 -9.74 15.95 -9.06
CA GLU A 160 -11.01 16.67 -9.06
C GLU A 160 -11.55 16.73 -7.61
N PRO A 161 -11.90 17.92 -7.08
CA PRO A 161 -12.57 18.03 -5.79
C PRO A 161 -14.02 17.53 -5.91
N ASP A 162 -14.47 16.76 -4.92
CA ASP A 162 -15.87 16.30 -4.78
C ASP A 162 -16.77 17.50 -4.46
N ASP A 163 -17.18 18.27 -5.46
CA ASP A 163 -18.26 19.27 -5.35
C ASP A 163 -19.60 18.57 -5.65
N ASP A 164 -20.15 17.87 -4.66
CA ASP A 164 -21.56 17.41 -4.65
C ASP A 164 -22.15 17.67 -3.25
N ASP A 165 -22.42 18.94 -2.96
CA ASP A 165 -23.31 19.36 -1.88
C ASP A 165 -24.14 20.56 -2.40
N ASP A 166 -25.20 20.27 -3.17
CA ASP A 166 -26.37 21.16 -3.22
C ASP A 166 -27.63 20.39 -3.63
N ASP A 167 -28.68 20.67 -2.87
CA ASP A 167 -29.90 19.90 -2.69
C ASP A 167 -30.99 20.22 -3.73
N ASP A 168 -31.91 19.27 -3.85
CA ASP A 168 -33.34 19.39 -4.16
C ASP A 168 -33.96 19.42 -5.58
N GLU A 169 -34.76 18.37 -5.76
CA GLU A 169 -36.15 18.30 -6.25
C GLU A 169 -36.51 17.76 -7.67
N LEU A 170 -37.02 16.50 -7.63
CA LEU A 170 -38.17 15.91 -8.36
C LEU A 170 -37.92 15.42 -9.82
N SER A 171 -38.24 14.19 -10.24
CA SER A 171 -39.04 13.08 -9.69
C SER A 171 -38.90 11.79 -10.55
N ASN A 172 -38.90 10.64 -9.88
CA ASN A 172 -39.41 9.30 -10.25
C ASN A 172 -39.15 8.68 -11.64
N ALA A 173 -38.25 7.68 -11.68
CA ALA A 173 -38.56 6.36 -12.23
C ALA A 173 -37.57 5.31 -11.72
N GLU A 174 -38.11 4.28 -11.06
CA GLU A 174 -37.41 3.12 -10.51
C GLU A 174 -36.68 2.31 -11.60
N ASN A 175 -35.36 2.14 -11.45
CA ASN A 175 -34.72 0.84 -11.71
C ASN A 175 -33.39 0.76 -10.96
N SER A 176 -33.27 -0.25 -10.11
CA SER A 176 -32.13 -0.50 -9.24
C SER A 176 -31.02 -1.23 -10.00
N ASP A 177 -29.86 -0.58 -10.18
CA ASP A 177 -28.57 -1.26 -10.07
C ASP A 177 -27.48 -0.25 -9.68
N ARG A 178 -26.56 -0.72 -8.85
CA ARG A 178 -25.71 0.01 -7.91
C ARG A 178 -24.77 1.01 -8.58
N ARG A 179 -24.96 2.29 -8.24
CA ARG A 179 -23.93 3.34 -8.38
C ARG A 179 -22.81 3.02 -7.38
N VAL A 180 -21.66 2.61 -7.91
CA VAL A 180 -20.43 2.49 -7.12
C VAL A 180 -19.99 3.92 -6.78
N SER A 181 -20.15 4.28 -5.50
CA SER A 181 -19.49 5.43 -4.90
C SER A 181 -17.97 5.20 -4.97
N VAL A 182 -17.31 5.81 -5.95
CA VAL A 182 -15.84 5.81 -6.05
C VAL A 182 -15.34 7.04 -5.29
N GLY A 183 -15.48 6.97 -3.97
CA GLY A 183 -15.17 8.07 -3.08
C GLY A 183 -15.31 7.69 -1.61
N ASN A 184 -15.25 6.40 -1.27
CA ASN A 184 -15.01 6.02 0.10
C ASN A 184 -13.49 5.92 0.30
N TRP A 185 -12.88 7.00 0.78
CA TRP A 185 -11.52 6.98 1.33
C TRP A 185 -11.39 6.12 2.60
N SER A 186 -12.38 5.29 2.91
CA SER A 186 -12.31 4.20 3.89
C SER A 186 -11.83 2.87 3.29
N ASP A 187 -11.50 2.77 1.98
CA ASP A 187 -10.91 1.55 1.37
C ASP A 187 -9.40 1.39 1.65
N TRP A 188 -8.87 2.15 2.61
CA TRP A 188 -7.65 1.75 3.35
C TRP A 188 -7.99 0.88 4.57
N GLU A 189 -9.28 0.61 4.80
CA GLU A 189 -9.82 -0.36 5.76
C GLU A 189 -10.80 -1.32 5.07
N GLU A 190 -10.41 -2.00 3.98
CA GLU A 190 -11.10 -3.23 3.57
C GLU A 190 -10.13 -4.43 3.49
N ASP A 191 -10.24 -5.25 4.54
CA ASP A 191 -10.07 -6.70 4.57
C ASP A 191 -8.67 -7.32 4.79
N GLU A 192 -7.69 -6.58 5.33
CA GLU A 192 -6.61 -7.21 6.12
C GLU A 192 -6.91 -7.26 7.63
N ASP A 193 -7.89 -6.48 8.13
CA ASP A 193 -8.25 -6.41 9.56
C ASP A 193 -9.37 -7.36 10.01
N LYS A 194 -9.91 -8.23 9.14
CA LYS A 194 -10.84 -9.30 9.57
C LYS A 194 -10.16 -10.63 9.86
N VAL A 195 -8.87 -10.73 9.61
CA VAL A 195 -8.02 -11.73 10.25
C VAL A 195 -6.97 -10.96 11.02
N GLU A 196 -7.35 -10.38 12.17
CA GLU A 196 -6.39 -9.95 13.17
C GLU A 196 -5.38 -11.09 13.34
N ASN A 197 -4.15 -10.91 12.82
CA ASN A 197 -3.11 -11.90 13.02
C ASN A 197 -2.88 -11.96 14.53
N PRO A 198 -3.15 -13.11 15.18
CA PRO A 198 -3.24 -13.16 16.62
C PRO A 198 -1.88 -12.79 17.20
N VAL A 199 -1.88 -11.78 18.06
CA VAL A 199 -0.71 -11.31 18.78
C VAL A 199 -0.27 -12.45 19.70
N VAL A 200 1.01 -12.83 19.65
CA VAL A 200 1.56 -13.87 20.52
C VAL A 200 2.19 -13.22 21.75
N CYS A 201 1.93 -13.80 22.93
CA CYS A 201 2.54 -13.38 24.19
C CYS A 201 4.08 -13.46 24.11
N LEU A 202 4.77 -12.52 24.78
CA LEU A 202 6.25 -12.48 24.78
C LEU A 202 6.89 -13.70 25.46
N PHE A 203 6.21 -14.30 26.43
CA PHE A 203 6.78 -15.36 27.28
C PHE A 203 6.18 -16.74 27.01
N CYS A 204 4.90 -16.85 26.69
CA CYS A 204 4.18 -18.13 26.55
C CYS A 204 3.56 -18.30 25.14
N GLU A 205 2.93 -19.44 24.87
CA GLU A 205 2.38 -19.78 23.53
C GLU A 205 0.96 -19.24 23.29
N ARG A 206 0.41 -18.45 24.23
CA ARG A 206 -0.92 -17.87 24.08
C ARG A 206 -0.91 -16.81 22.98
N SER A 207 -1.92 -16.85 22.12
CA SER A 207 -2.15 -15.87 21.08
C SER A 207 -3.60 -15.40 21.08
N SER A 208 -3.84 -14.10 20.89
CA SER A 208 -5.16 -13.47 20.83
C SER A 208 -5.05 -12.02 20.30
N SER A 209 -6.09 -11.19 20.47
CA SER A 209 -6.01 -9.74 20.23
C SER A 209 -4.99 -9.07 21.16
N PHE A 210 -4.52 -7.87 20.78
CA PHE A 210 -3.51 -7.14 21.54
C PHE A 210 -3.94 -6.87 22.99
N ASP A 211 -5.17 -6.37 23.19
CA ASP A 211 -5.72 -6.05 24.51
C ASP A 211 -5.80 -7.29 25.42
N GLU A 212 -6.23 -8.43 24.87
CA GLU A 212 -6.29 -9.69 25.62
C GLU A 212 -4.90 -10.20 26.00
N ILE A 213 -3.92 -10.05 25.10
CA ILE A 213 -2.53 -10.44 25.37
C ILE A 213 -1.89 -9.52 26.40
N GLN A 214 -2.17 -8.21 26.35
CA GLN A 214 -1.70 -7.27 27.35
C GLN A 214 -2.27 -7.60 28.74
N SER A 215 -3.59 -7.86 28.81
CA SER A 215 -4.24 -8.33 30.04
C SER A 215 -3.66 -9.66 30.51
N HIS A 216 -3.40 -10.59 29.60
CA HIS A 216 -2.77 -11.86 29.91
C HIS A 216 -1.34 -11.70 30.46
N MET A 217 -0.50 -10.87 29.85
CA MET A 217 0.86 -10.61 30.33
C MET A 217 0.83 -10.00 31.74
N ASN A 218 -0.11 -9.09 32.01
CA ASN A 218 -0.27 -8.52 33.35
C ASN A 218 -0.76 -9.55 34.38
N ASN A 219 -1.80 -10.33 34.05
CA ASN A 219 -2.43 -11.25 35.00
C ASN A 219 -1.65 -12.55 35.22
N ALA A 220 -1.07 -13.13 34.16
CA ALA A 220 -0.39 -14.43 34.23
C ALA A 220 1.13 -14.31 34.42
N HIS A 221 1.72 -13.21 33.96
CA HIS A 221 3.17 -13.00 34.03
C HIS A 221 3.55 -11.81 34.92
N GLY A 222 2.60 -11.00 35.42
CA GLY A 222 2.92 -9.79 36.17
C GLY A 222 3.69 -8.75 35.35
N PHE A 223 3.66 -8.87 34.02
CA PHE A 223 4.41 -8.03 33.09
C PHE A 223 3.48 -7.00 32.45
N ASP A 224 3.55 -5.76 32.94
CA ASP A 224 2.76 -4.65 32.43
C ASP A 224 3.56 -3.85 31.39
N PHE A 225 3.44 -4.27 30.12
CA PHE A 225 4.14 -3.63 29.02
C PHE A 225 3.82 -2.14 28.90
N THR A 226 2.55 -1.75 29.07
CA THR A 226 2.11 -0.36 28.97
C THR A 226 2.76 0.55 29.99
N ARG A 227 2.94 0.10 31.23
CA ARG A 227 3.62 0.90 32.25
C ARG A 227 5.12 1.02 31.99
N ILE A 228 5.71 0.00 31.38
CA ILE A 228 7.13 -0.03 31.02
C ILE A 228 7.40 0.88 29.81
N SER A 229 6.49 0.91 28.83
CA SER A 229 6.65 1.66 27.58
C SER A 229 6.43 3.16 27.69
N VAL A 230 5.94 3.67 28.83
CA VAL A 230 5.72 5.12 29.04
C VAL A 230 7.00 5.93 28.85
N ASP A 231 8.12 5.45 29.40
CA ASP A 231 9.40 6.17 29.38
C ASP A 231 10.33 5.72 28.24
N MET A 232 9.84 4.90 27.29
CA MET A 232 10.64 4.36 26.19
C MET A 232 10.16 4.90 24.84
N ASP A 233 11.11 5.33 24.01
CA ASP A 233 10.79 5.64 22.61
C ASP A 233 10.39 4.37 21.84
N PHE A 234 9.75 4.57 20.69
CA PHE A 234 9.29 3.49 19.82
C PHE A 234 10.40 2.47 19.50
N TYR A 235 11.63 2.94 19.23
CA TYR A 235 12.74 2.07 18.87
C TYR A 235 13.25 1.24 20.05
N HIS A 236 13.28 1.79 21.26
CA HIS A 236 13.61 1.06 22.48
C HIS A 236 12.54 0.00 22.78
N GLN A 237 11.26 0.31 22.57
CA GLN A 237 10.18 -0.66 22.68
C GLN A 237 10.38 -1.85 21.72
N VAL A 238 10.68 -1.57 20.44
CA VAL A 238 10.96 -2.60 19.43
C VAL A 238 12.14 -3.47 19.83
N LYS A 239 13.26 -2.86 20.26
CA LYS A 239 14.46 -3.59 20.68
C LYS A 239 14.19 -4.50 21.89
N LEU A 240 13.47 -4.00 22.89
CA LEU A 240 13.12 -4.79 24.07
C LEU A 240 12.28 -6.01 23.70
N VAL A 241 11.23 -5.83 22.89
CA VAL A 241 10.36 -6.91 22.44
C VAL A 241 11.17 -7.97 21.67
N ASN A 242 12.01 -7.54 20.73
CA ASN A 242 12.86 -8.44 19.95
C ASN A 242 13.87 -9.19 20.81
N TYR A 243 14.48 -8.53 21.79
CA TYR A 243 15.38 -9.15 22.75
C TYR A 243 14.67 -10.26 23.53
N VAL A 244 13.53 -9.94 24.18
CA VAL A 244 12.79 -10.91 24.99
C VAL A 244 12.40 -12.12 24.14
N ARG A 245 11.87 -11.89 22.93
CA ARG A 245 11.51 -12.97 22.00
C ARG A 245 12.71 -13.81 21.59
N ARG A 246 13.87 -13.20 21.33
CA ARG A 246 15.09 -13.93 20.97
C ARG A 246 15.59 -14.78 22.12
N GLN A 247 15.58 -14.27 23.35
CA GLN A 247 16.00 -15.05 24.53
C GLN A 247 15.06 -16.22 24.79
N VAL A 248 13.75 -15.98 24.73
CA VAL A 248 12.73 -17.03 24.91
C VAL A 248 12.83 -18.09 23.80
N TYR A 249 13.12 -17.69 22.56
CA TYR A 249 13.35 -18.62 21.44
C TYR A 249 14.61 -19.49 21.64
N MET A 250 15.68 -18.91 22.18
CA MET A 250 16.94 -19.61 22.46
C MET A 250 16.89 -20.46 23.76
N GLY A 251 15.80 -20.40 24.53
CA GLY A 251 15.68 -21.10 25.80
C GLY A 251 16.43 -20.42 26.96
N HIS A 252 16.76 -19.14 26.83
CA HIS A 252 17.45 -18.35 27.84
C HIS A 252 16.47 -17.47 28.63
N CYS A 253 16.69 -17.34 29.93
CA CYS A 253 15.96 -16.38 30.73
C CYS A 253 16.34 -14.94 30.33
N PRO A 254 15.39 -14.07 29.93
CA PRO A 254 15.71 -12.70 29.51
C PRO A 254 16.44 -11.87 30.58
N TYR A 255 16.21 -12.17 31.87
CA TYR A 255 16.75 -11.42 32.99
C TYR A 255 18.08 -11.95 33.52
N CYS A 256 18.19 -13.25 33.79
CA CYS A 256 19.36 -13.85 34.44
C CYS A 256 20.26 -14.66 33.49
N ASP A 257 19.91 -14.74 32.20
CA ASP A 257 20.65 -15.44 31.14
C ASP A 257 20.86 -16.95 31.40
N LYS A 258 20.06 -17.54 32.31
CA LYS A 258 20.11 -18.97 32.59
C LYS A 258 19.54 -19.75 31.40
N ILE A 259 20.35 -20.67 30.88
CA ILE A 259 19.98 -21.58 29.80
C ILE A 259 19.15 -22.73 30.37
N LEU A 260 17.96 -22.95 29.80
CA LEU A 260 17.07 -24.03 30.18
C LEU A 260 16.73 -24.87 28.94
N PRO A 261 16.66 -26.20 29.08
CA PRO A 261 16.56 -27.10 27.93
C PRO A 261 15.20 -27.04 27.24
N ASN A 262 14.13 -26.69 27.99
CA ASN A 262 12.76 -26.74 27.51
C ASN A 262 12.00 -25.45 27.84
N ARG A 263 11.09 -25.01 26.95
CA ARG A 263 10.24 -23.83 27.14
C ARG A 263 9.39 -23.89 28.42
N ARG A 264 8.90 -25.08 28.78
CA ARG A 264 8.15 -25.31 30.03
C ARG A 264 9.00 -25.00 31.27
N GLU A 265 10.24 -25.48 31.29
CA GLU A 265 11.17 -25.23 32.40
C GLU A 265 11.58 -23.76 32.46
N LEU A 266 11.71 -23.10 31.30
CA LEU A 266 11.93 -21.66 31.21
C LEU A 266 10.77 -20.86 31.84
N LEU A 267 9.53 -21.21 31.52
CA LEU A 267 8.33 -20.60 32.12
C LEU A 267 8.23 -20.86 33.62
N GLU A 268 8.47 -22.10 34.06
CA GLU A 268 8.50 -22.47 35.48
C GLU A 268 9.56 -21.68 36.23
N HIS A 269 10.77 -21.57 35.68
CA HIS A 269 11.86 -20.77 36.24
C HIS A 269 11.48 -19.29 36.36
N MET A 270 10.93 -18.70 35.30
CA MET A 270 10.52 -17.29 35.33
C MET A 270 9.39 -17.04 36.33
N SER A 271 8.49 -18.00 36.52
CA SER A 271 7.41 -17.92 37.50
C SER A 271 7.87 -18.13 38.95
N MET A 272 8.84 -19.01 39.20
CA MET A 272 9.35 -19.28 40.54
C MET A 272 10.26 -18.16 41.06
N GLU A 273 11.10 -17.62 40.18
CA GLU A 273 12.08 -16.57 40.52
C GLU A 273 11.56 -15.15 40.22
N SER A 274 10.32 -15.02 39.73
CA SER A 274 9.70 -13.74 39.32
C SER A 274 10.53 -12.96 38.30
N HIS A 275 11.10 -13.64 37.30
CA HIS A 275 11.93 -13.05 36.24
C HIS A 275 11.13 -12.48 35.05
N PHE A 276 9.83 -12.22 35.22
CA PHE A 276 9.00 -11.50 34.26
C PHE A 276 9.19 -9.97 34.40
N ILE A 277 10.45 -9.53 34.35
CA ILE A 277 10.84 -8.13 34.52
C ILE A 277 11.72 -7.69 33.35
N VAL A 278 11.81 -6.38 33.17
CA VAL A 278 12.62 -5.76 32.13
C VAL A 278 14.11 -6.02 32.43
N PRO A 279 14.87 -6.61 31.50
CA PRO A 279 16.31 -6.79 31.65
C PRO A 279 17.06 -5.46 31.62
N GLN A 280 18.31 -5.45 32.07
CA GLN A 280 19.15 -4.25 32.03
C GLN A 280 19.29 -3.70 30.60
N MET A 281 19.14 -2.38 30.45
CA MET A 281 19.11 -1.70 29.15
C MET A 281 20.30 -2.06 28.25
N GLN A 282 21.50 -2.24 28.82
CA GLN A 282 22.69 -2.56 28.02
C GLN A 282 22.59 -3.90 27.28
N LEU A 283 21.75 -4.83 27.75
CA LEU A 283 21.58 -6.16 27.16
C LEU A 283 20.74 -6.13 25.87
N TRP A 284 19.74 -5.24 25.82
CA TRP A 284 18.76 -5.20 24.73
C TRP A 284 18.86 -3.94 23.87
N ASP A 285 19.47 -2.86 24.35
CA ASP A 285 19.76 -1.67 23.54
C ASP A 285 20.99 -1.89 22.64
N GLN A 286 20.90 -2.88 21.76
CA GLN A 286 21.91 -3.20 20.76
C GLN A 286 21.33 -3.08 19.34
N PRO A 287 22.13 -2.67 18.34
CA PRO A 287 21.66 -2.53 16.96
C PRO A 287 21.09 -3.82 16.35
N GLU A 288 21.50 -4.98 16.85
CA GLU A 288 21.02 -6.27 16.37
C GLU A 288 19.52 -6.48 16.60
N TYR A 289 18.94 -5.84 17.63
CA TYR A 289 17.53 -5.99 17.99
C TYR A 289 16.59 -5.03 17.24
N PHE A 290 17.11 -4.25 16.29
CA PHE A 290 16.27 -3.50 15.36
C PHE A 290 15.53 -4.39 14.36
N PHE A 291 16.07 -5.59 14.09
CA PHE A 291 15.44 -6.52 13.17
C PHE A 291 14.49 -7.44 13.94
N PRO A 292 13.23 -7.59 13.49
CA PRO A 292 12.28 -8.50 14.12
C PRO A 292 12.83 -9.92 14.25
N THR A 293 12.67 -10.51 15.43
CA THR A 293 13.05 -11.91 15.68
C THR A 293 12.16 -12.88 14.90
N TYR A 294 10.89 -12.51 14.68
CA TYR A 294 9.92 -13.27 13.90
C TYR A 294 9.49 -12.49 12.65
N GLU A 295 9.24 -13.21 11.55
CA GLU A 295 8.61 -12.64 10.37
C GLU A 295 7.13 -12.32 10.68
N ASN A 296 6.65 -11.13 10.29
CA ASN A 296 5.27 -10.66 10.51
C ASN A 296 4.84 -10.60 11.98
N ASP A 297 5.68 -9.99 12.82
CA ASP A 297 5.40 -9.83 14.24
C ASP A 297 4.25 -8.86 14.52
N SER A 298 3.04 -9.41 14.71
CA SER A 298 1.82 -8.64 15.03
C SER A 298 1.94 -7.79 16.29
N PHE A 299 2.78 -8.18 17.28
CA PHE A 299 2.96 -7.38 18.50
C PHE A 299 3.67 -6.06 18.21
N LEU A 300 4.63 -6.05 17.29
CA LEU A 300 5.38 -4.84 16.93
C LEU A 300 4.50 -3.80 16.21
N CYS A 301 3.41 -4.22 15.58
CA CYS A 301 2.47 -3.33 14.89
C CYS A 301 1.62 -2.49 15.86
N HIS A 302 1.50 -2.92 17.12
CA HIS A 302 0.67 -2.28 18.15
C HIS A 302 1.49 -1.46 19.16
N LEU A 303 2.76 -1.16 18.85
CA LEU A 303 3.60 -0.33 19.69
C LEU A 303 3.26 1.15 19.49
N ASN A 304 3.06 1.89 20.58
CA ASN A 304 2.75 3.31 20.52
C ASN A 304 3.98 4.13 20.11
N ASP A 305 3.83 4.94 19.07
CA ASP A 305 4.74 6.06 18.82
C ASP A 305 4.23 7.27 19.62
N HIS A 306 4.86 7.55 20.77
CA HIS A 306 4.56 8.74 21.58
C HIS A 306 4.77 10.07 20.79
N GLN A 307 5.21 10.02 19.53
CA GLN A 307 5.27 11.18 18.63
C GLN A 307 3.90 11.57 18.05
N ASP A 308 2.96 10.64 17.88
CA ASP A 308 1.65 10.95 17.29
C ASP A 308 0.73 11.68 18.28
N ASP A 309 0.72 11.26 19.55
CA ASP A 309 -0.08 11.91 20.60
C ASP A 309 0.39 13.35 20.89
N MET A 310 1.70 13.60 20.80
CA MET A 310 2.28 14.93 21.00
C MET A 310 2.03 15.84 19.78
N ALA A 311 1.98 15.29 18.56
CA ALA A 311 1.62 16.04 17.36
C ALA A 311 0.15 16.47 17.38
N GLU A 312 -0.76 15.59 17.81
CA GLU A 312 -2.19 15.92 17.96
C GLU A 312 -2.45 16.94 19.07
N LEU A 313 -1.75 16.84 20.21
CA LEU A 313 -1.82 17.83 21.30
C LEU A 313 -1.23 19.20 20.92
N HIS A 314 -0.22 19.23 20.04
CA HIS A 314 0.33 20.48 19.51
C HIS A 314 -0.55 21.10 18.42
N LEU A 315 -1.23 20.29 17.61
CA LEU A 315 -2.18 20.77 16.60
C LEU A 315 -3.45 21.34 17.25
N SER A 316 -4.00 20.64 18.24
CA SER A 316 -5.20 21.07 18.97
C SER A 316 -4.99 22.37 19.75
N LYS A 317 -3.85 22.52 20.46
CA LYS A 317 -3.51 23.79 21.15
C LYS A 317 -3.31 24.96 20.19
N LYS A 318 -2.72 24.71 19.02
CA LYS A 318 -2.52 25.74 18.00
C LYS A 318 -3.83 26.18 17.36
N MET A 319 -4.79 25.26 17.19
CA MET A 319 -6.15 25.58 16.73
C MET A 319 -6.97 26.36 17.76
N GLU A 320 -6.77 26.13 19.05
CA GLU A 320 -7.41 26.91 20.12
C GLU A 320 -6.84 28.34 20.24
N GLU A 321 -5.53 28.51 20.08
CA GLU A 321 -4.87 29.82 20.13
C GLU A 321 -5.20 30.70 18.91
N ASP A 322 -5.28 30.13 17.70
CA ASP A 322 -5.64 30.87 16.49
C ASP A 322 -7.13 31.27 16.43
N CYS A 323 -8.01 30.57 17.16
CA CYS A 323 -9.44 30.92 17.26
C CYS A 323 -9.69 32.12 18.20
N HIS A 324 -8.82 32.37 19.17
CA HIS A 324 -8.97 33.49 20.12
C HIS A 324 -8.40 34.84 19.64
N ILE A 325 -7.67 34.87 18.51
CA ILE A 325 -7.09 36.12 17.97
C ILE A 325 -7.99 36.74 16.87
N GLY A 326 -9.01 36.01 16.38
CA GLY A 326 -9.91 36.45 15.32
C GLY A 326 -11.23 37.10 15.76
N SER A 327 -11.47 37.29 17.05
CA SER A 327 -12.67 37.96 17.58
C SER A 327 -12.31 39.00 18.65
N CYS A 328 -11.71 40.11 18.21
CA CYS A 328 -11.76 41.38 18.94
C CYS A 328 -11.78 42.56 17.96
#